data_AF-A0A291QY52-F1
#
_entry.id   AF-A0A291QY52-F1
#
_cell.length_a   1.000
_cell.length_b   1.000
_cell.length_c   1.000
_cell.angle_alpha   90.00
_cell.angle_beta   90.00
_cell.angle_gamma   90.00
#
_symmetry.space_group_name_H-M   'P 1'
#
loop_
_entity.id
_entity.type
_entity.pdbx_description
1 polymer ?
#
loop_
_entity_poly.entity_id
_entity_poly.type
_entity_poly.pdbx_seq_one_letter_code
_entity_poly.pdbx_strand_id
1 'polypeptide(L)'
;MIPEVYKSFIQKIIEKTNDGEVKWESTRNEAYVLRTSAATIEVGQYIDHDAEVGYYYFKFFNIKTKNKAGFRVNHLEDEYSTMERLFAVAAASAANIKDELSSFLDDL
;
A
#
# COMPACT_ATOMS: atom_id res chain seq x y z
N MET A 1 9.87 7.86 9.52
CA MET A 1 8.75 8.81 9.61
C MET A 1 8.24 9.04 8.21
N ILE A 2 6.93 9.16 8.01
CA ILE A 2 6.39 9.50 6.68
C ILE A 2 6.76 10.96 6.35
N PRO A 3 7.39 11.26 5.20
CA PRO A 3 7.68 12.64 4.84
C PRO A 3 6.37 13.42 4.63
N GLU A 4 6.33 14.67 5.12
CA GLU A 4 5.09 15.47 5.22
C GLU A 4 4.31 15.58 3.90
N VAL A 5 5.02 15.71 2.78
CA VAL A 5 4.44 15.77 1.43
C VAL A 5 3.62 14.53 1.05
N TYR A 6 3.88 13.38 1.68
CA TYR A 6 3.17 12.13 1.41
C TYR A 6 2.03 11.86 2.39
N LYS A 7 1.97 12.50 3.56
CA LYS A 7 0.99 12.14 4.61
C LYS A 7 -0.46 12.26 4.13
N SER A 8 -0.84 13.44 3.64
CA SER A 8 -2.18 13.68 3.12
C SER A 8 -2.48 12.86 1.86
N PHE A 9 -1.45 12.59 1.05
CA PHE A 9 -1.58 11.76 -0.14
C PHE A 9 -1.89 10.31 0.19
N ILE A 10 -1.21 9.73 1.18
CA ILE A 10 -1.41 8.35 1.63
C ILE A 10 -2.80 8.17 2.22
N GLN A 11 -3.26 9.10 3.07
CA GLN A 11 -4.61 9.02 3.63
C GLN A 11 -5.69 9.00 2.54
N LYS A 12 -5.56 9.87 1.52
CA LYS A 12 -6.48 9.88 0.37
C LYS A 12 -6.44 8.59 -0.45
N ILE A 13 -5.27 7.97 -0.59
CA ILE A 13 -5.16 6.68 -1.28
C ILE A 13 -5.87 5.58 -0.48
N ILE A 14 -5.73 5.57 0.85
CA ILE A 14 -6.41 4.62 1.73
C ILE A 14 -7.92 4.77 1.59
N GLU A 15 -8.44 6.00 1.69
CA GLU A 15 -9.86 6.31 1.52
C GLU A 15 -10.39 5.80 0.16
N LYS A 16 -9.77 6.24 -0.94
CA LYS A 16 -10.17 5.83 -2.30
C LYS A 16 -10.06 4.32 -2.55
N THR A 17 -9.13 3.64 -1.90
CA THR A 17 -9.00 2.18 -2.00
C THR A 17 -10.16 1.48 -1.27
N ASN A 18 -10.54 1.95 -0.08
CA ASN A 18 -11.68 1.39 0.67
C ASN A 18 -13.02 1.63 -0.05
N ASP A 19 -13.15 2.78 -0.70
CA ASP A 19 -14.34 3.12 -1.50
C ASP A 19 -14.42 2.32 -2.81
N GLY A 20 -13.36 1.58 -3.18
CA GLY A 20 -13.28 0.80 -4.41
C GLY A 20 -12.98 1.63 -5.66
N GLU A 21 -12.65 2.92 -5.51
CA GLU A 21 -12.28 3.80 -6.63
C GLU A 21 -10.89 3.46 -7.20
N VAL A 22 -10.07 2.78 -6.41
CA VAL A 22 -8.67 2.48 -6.70
C VAL A 22 -8.44 0.99 -6.55
N LYS A 23 -7.90 0.36 -7.59
CA LYS A 23 -7.58 -1.07 -7.62
C LYS A 23 -6.08 -1.29 -7.60
N TRP A 24 -5.64 -2.13 -6.67
CA TRP A 24 -4.26 -2.57 -6.56
C TRP A 24 -4.05 -3.89 -7.27
N GLU A 25 -2.81 -4.16 -7.67
CA GLU A 25 -2.41 -5.43 -8.25
C GLU A 25 -1.30 -6.05 -7.38
N SER A 26 -1.32 -7.37 -7.21
CA SER A 26 -0.26 -8.10 -6.52
C SER A 26 0.98 -8.22 -7.39
N THR A 27 2.16 -8.05 -6.81
CA THR A 27 3.44 -8.42 -7.43
C THR A 27 3.93 -9.76 -6.89
N ARG A 28 5.00 -10.28 -7.50
CA ARG A 28 5.65 -11.54 -7.06
C ARG A 28 6.39 -11.43 -5.72
N ASN A 29 6.64 -10.21 -5.22
CA ASN A 29 7.52 -9.96 -4.08
C ASN A 29 6.76 -9.43 -2.85
N GLU A 30 5.55 -9.94 -2.60
CA GLU A 30 4.69 -9.49 -1.48
C GLU A 30 4.51 -7.98 -1.41
N ALA A 31 4.50 -7.35 -2.59
CA ALA A 31 4.26 -5.93 -2.75
C ALA A 31 3.03 -5.72 -3.63
N TYR A 32 2.38 -4.60 -3.42
CA TYR A 32 1.19 -4.19 -4.13
C TYR A 32 1.47 -2.93 -4.92
N VAL A 33 0.91 -2.88 -6.11
CA VAL A 33 1.18 -1.82 -7.08
C VAL A 33 -0.11 -1.22 -7.56
N LEU A 34 -0.14 0.11 -7.56
CA LEU A 34 -1.21 0.92 -8.11
C LEU A 34 -0.68 1.65 -9.34
N ARG A 35 -1.30 1.40 -10.50
CA ARG A 35 -0.91 1.99 -11.77
C ARG A 35 -1.95 2.99 -12.27
N THR A 36 -1.45 4.12 -12.73
CA THR A 36 -2.19 5.11 -13.51
C THR A 36 -1.44 5.40 -14.79
N SER A 37 -2.04 6.14 -15.72
CA SER A 37 -1.37 6.60 -16.94
C SER A 37 -0.19 7.55 -16.68
N ALA A 38 -0.12 8.17 -15.48
CA ALA A 38 0.88 9.17 -15.14
C ALA A 38 1.96 8.65 -14.16
N ALA A 39 1.63 7.66 -13.33
CA ALA A 39 2.49 7.22 -12.24
C ALA A 39 2.20 5.78 -11.81
N THR A 40 3.18 5.17 -11.14
CA THR A 40 3.06 3.91 -10.42
C THR A 40 3.42 4.13 -8.96
N ILE A 41 2.63 3.55 -8.07
CA ILE A 41 2.93 3.44 -6.65
C ILE A 41 3.19 1.97 -6.34
N GLU A 42 4.20 1.70 -5.52
CA GLU A 42 4.49 0.38 -4.98
C GLU A 42 4.55 0.49 -3.45
N VAL A 43 3.82 -0.38 -2.77
CA VAL A 43 3.84 -0.52 -1.33
C VAL A 43 4.19 -1.96 -1.01
N GLY A 44 5.14 -2.16 -0.12
CA GLY A 44 5.52 -3.50 0.32
C GLY A 44 6.06 -3.49 1.73
N GLN A 45 6.38 -4.70 2.20
CA GLN A 45 6.98 -4.92 3.51
C GLN A 45 8.30 -5.65 3.37
N TYR A 46 9.13 -5.51 4.38
CA TYR A 46 10.32 -6.31 4.59
C TYR A 46 10.35 -6.69 6.06
N ILE A 47 10.54 -7.98 6.33
CA ILE A 47 10.64 -8.54 7.67
C ILE A 47 11.89 -9.40 7.70
N ASP A 48 12.83 -9.04 8.57
CA ASP A 48 13.96 -9.88 8.94
C ASP A 48 13.63 -10.54 10.28
N HIS A 49 13.31 -11.84 10.23
CA HIS A 49 12.90 -12.61 11.40
C HIS A 49 14.05 -12.87 12.38
N ASP A 50 15.30 -12.87 11.90
CA ASP A 50 16.47 -13.11 12.75
C ASP A 50 16.89 -11.83 13.48
N ALA A 51 16.71 -10.68 12.84
CA ALA A 51 17.07 -9.38 13.39
C ALA A 51 15.91 -8.66 14.11
N GLU A 52 14.68 -9.22 14.10
CA GLU A 52 13.44 -8.56 14.53
C GLU A 52 13.22 -7.17 13.86
N VAL A 53 13.76 -6.99 12.65
CA VAL A 53 13.66 -5.73 11.92
C VAL A 53 12.55 -5.83 10.86
N GLY A 54 11.44 -5.14 11.11
CA GLY A 54 10.36 -4.95 10.16
C GLY A 54 10.24 -3.51 9.67
N TYR A 55 10.02 -3.31 8.37
CA TYR A 55 9.60 -2.02 7.82
C TYR A 55 8.62 -2.16 6.66
N TYR A 56 7.76 -1.16 6.52
CA TYR A 56 6.99 -0.92 5.30
C TYR A 56 7.72 0.09 4.42
N TYR A 57 7.60 -0.06 3.10
CA TYR A 57 8.15 0.89 2.16
C TYR A 57 7.08 1.42 1.20
N PHE A 58 7.30 2.65 0.75
CA PHE A 58 6.50 3.32 -0.26
C PHE A 58 7.43 3.79 -1.37
N LYS A 59 7.11 3.46 -2.63
CA LYS A 59 7.79 3.99 -3.80
C LYS A 59 6.78 4.65 -4.73
N PHE A 60 7.15 5.81 -5.24
CA PHE A 60 6.43 6.53 -6.28
C PHE A 60 7.33 6.67 -7.50
N PHE A 61 6.79 6.29 -8.66
CA PHE A 61 7.43 6.42 -9.95
C PHE A 61 6.55 7.27 -10.87
N ASN A 62 7.05 8.43 -11.29
CA ASN A 62 6.40 9.27 -12.28
C ASN A 62 6.83 8.84 -13.68
N ILE A 63 5.88 8.43 -14.52
CA ILE A 63 6.16 7.89 -15.86
C ILE A 63 6.65 8.99 -16.80
N LYS A 64 6.09 10.20 -16.70
CA LYS A 64 6.39 11.32 -17.61
C LYS A 64 7.79 11.88 -17.36
N THR A 65 8.14 12.12 -16.10
CA THR A 65 9.44 12.71 -15.74
C THR A 65 10.52 11.66 -15.49
N LYS A 66 10.15 10.37 -15.40
CA LYS A 66 11.02 9.26 -14.97
C LYS A 66 11.59 9.44 -13.56
N ASN A 67 11.02 10.35 -12.76
CA ASN A 67 11.45 10.55 -11.38
C ASN A 67 10.97 9.40 -10.51
N LYS A 68 11.84 8.96 -9.60
CA LYS A 68 11.53 7.99 -8.57
C LYS A 68 11.81 8.59 -7.19
N ALA A 69 10.91 8.35 -6.26
CA ALA A 69 11.07 8.73 -4.86
C ALA A 69 10.45 7.65 -3.98
N GLY A 70 10.89 7.57 -2.74
CA GLY A 70 10.36 6.61 -1.80
C GLY A 70 10.94 6.79 -0.42
N PHE A 71 10.32 6.12 0.54
CA PHE A 71 10.74 6.11 1.93
C PHE A 71 10.36 4.77 2.56
N ARG A 72 10.86 4.53 3.76
CA ARG A 72 10.50 3.38 4.58
C ARG A 72 10.09 3.86 5.97
N VAL A 73 9.22 3.10 6.61
CA VAL A 73 8.77 3.32 7.97
C VAL A 73 8.93 2.03 8.76
N ASN A 74 9.68 2.08 9.86
CA ASN A 74 9.93 0.91 10.71
C ASN A 74 9.05 0.94 11.96
N HIS A 75 8.99 -0.18 12.67
CA HIS A 75 8.09 -0.38 13.82
C HIS A 75 8.34 0.56 15.02
N LEU A 76 9.48 1.26 15.06
CA LEU A 76 9.79 2.23 16.12
C LEU A 76 9.25 3.64 15.82
N GLU A 77 8.66 3.85 14.65
CA GLU A 77 8.18 5.16 14.20
C GLU A 77 6.67 5.26 14.34
N ASP A 78 6.17 6.40 14.83
CA ASP A 78 4.74 6.61 15.14
C ASP A 78 3.81 6.35 13.94
N GLU A 79 4.26 6.68 12.73
CA GLU A 79 3.46 6.48 11.52
C GLU A 79 3.55 5.06 10.93
N TYR A 80 4.17 4.11 11.64
CA TYR A 80 4.22 2.71 11.21
C TYR A 80 2.82 2.14 10.95
N SER A 81 1.89 2.39 11.88
CA SER A 81 0.48 1.97 11.78
C SER A 81 -0.22 2.53 10.53
N THR A 82 0.17 3.72 10.06
CA THR A 82 -0.39 4.31 8.84
C THR A 82 0.08 3.55 7.60
N MET A 83 1.36 3.15 7.56
CA MET A 83 1.90 2.37 6.45
C MET A 83 1.41 0.91 6.47
N GLU A 84 1.28 0.31 7.65
CA GLU A 84 0.65 -0.99 7.84
C GLU A 84 -0.79 -0.98 7.31
N ARG A 85 -1.56 0.04 7.66
CA ARG A 85 -2.93 0.21 7.15
C ARG A 85 -2.95 0.33 5.63
N LEU A 86 -2.06 1.14 5.04
CA LEU A 86 -1.95 1.26 3.57
C LEU A 86 -1.65 -0.09 2.92
N PHE A 87 -0.72 -0.86 3.48
CA PHE A 87 -0.37 -2.18 2.97
C PHE A 87 -1.57 -3.15 3.05
N ALA A 88 -2.26 -3.19 4.18
CA ALA A 88 -3.43 -4.04 4.39
C ALA A 88 -4.57 -3.73 3.40
N VAL A 89 -4.90 -2.45 3.19
CA VAL A 89 -5.97 -2.08 2.23
C VAL A 89 -5.57 -2.36 0.79
N ALA A 90 -4.27 -2.22 0.45
CA ALA A 90 -3.76 -2.58 -0.87
C ALA A 90 -3.86 -4.10 -1.12
N ALA A 91 -3.52 -4.91 -0.11
CA ALA A 91 -3.66 -6.36 -0.16
C ALA A 91 -5.11 -6.80 -0.36
N ALA A 92 -6.02 -6.26 0.46
CA ALA A 92 -7.45 -6.51 0.38
C ALA A 92 -8.03 -6.15 -1.01
N SER A 93 -7.62 -4.99 -1.55
CA SER A 93 -8.02 -4.53 -2.89
C SER A 93 -7.50 -5.46 -3.99
N ALA A 94 -6.23 -5.86 -3.92
CA ALA A 94 -5.62 -6.75 -4.91
C ALA A 94 -6.26 -8.14 -4.92
N ALA A 95 -6.70 -8.64 -3.76
CA ALA A 95 -7.38 -9.91 -3.60
C ALA A 95 -8.90 -9.85 -3.91
N ASN A 96 -9.45 -8.67 -4.25
CA ASN A 96 -10.88 -8.45 -4.41
C ASN A 96 -11.72 -8.89 -3.18
N ILE A 97 -11.16 -8.77 -1.98
CA ILE A 97 -11.72 -9.42 -0.78
C ILE A 97 -13.13 -8.96 -0.42
N LYS A 98 -13.50 -7.73 -0.79
CA LYS A 98 -14.83 -7.17 -0.54
C LYS A 98 -15.93 -7.98 -1.23
N ASP A 99 -15.70 -8.36 -2.48
CA ASP A 99 -16.67 -9.14 -3.24
C ASP A 99 -16.70 -10.58 -2.72
N GLU A 100 -15.53 -11.18 -2.43
CA GLU A 100 -15.42 -12.53 -1.85
C GLU A 100 -16.17 -12.65 -0.51
N LEU A 101 -16.00 -11.68 0.39
CA LEU A 101 -16.69 -11.65 1.68
C LEU A 101 -18.19 -11.41 1.51
N SER A 102 -18.60 -10.58 0.54
CA SER A 102 -20.02 -10.34 0.28
C SER A 102 -20.68 -11.62 -0.24
N SER A 103 -20.07 -12.31 -1.20
CA SER A 103 -20.55 -13.59 -1.71
C SER A 103 -20.64 -14.64 -0.60
N PHE A 104 -19.64 -14.71 0.29
CA PHE A 104 -19.68 -15.64 1.41
C PHE A 104 -20.86 -15.37 2.37
N LEU A 105 -21.16 -14.10 2.64
CA LEU A 105 -22.27 -13.74 3.52
C LEU A 105 -23.64 -13.98 2.87
N ASP A 106 -23.76 -13.81 1.55
CA ASP A 106 -24.99 -14.11 0.81
C ASP A 106 -25.31 -15.61 0.78
N ASP A 107 -24.30 -16.48 0.99
CA ASP A 107 -24.42 -17.94 1.03
C ASP A 107 -24.76 -18.51 2.43
N LEU A 108 -24.88 -17.68 3.48
CA LEU A 108 -25.25 -18.07 4.85
C LEU A 108 -26.76 -18.11 5.08
#